data_AF-A0A0J7XSP5-F1
#
_entry.id   AF-A0A0J7XSP5-F1
#
_cell.length_a   1.000
_cell.length_b   1.000
_cell.length_c   1.000
_cell.angle_alpha   90.00
_cell.angle_beta   90.00
_cell.angle_gamma   90.00
#
_symmetry.space_group_name_H-M   'P 1'
#
loop_
_entity.id
_entity.type
_entity.pdbx_description
1 polymer ?
#
loop_
_entity_poly.entity_id
_entity_poly.type
_entity_poly.pdbx_seq_one_letter_code
_entity_poly.pdbx_strand_id
1 'polypeptide(L)' 'MKESGIAIRGHVTKPKLFDEAIHFRAKAGTRARLDALRGETRQGDFVRLLLEEALEKREKKARKSD' A
#
# COMPACT_ATOMS: atom_id res chain seq x y z
N MET A 1 -12.46 -10.37 24.45
CA MET A 1 -12.62 -10.02 23.01
C MET A 1 -11.25 -9.54 22.53
N LYS A 2 -10.71 -10.12 21.45
CA LYS A 2 -9.30 -9.94 21.03
C LYS A 2 -9.05 -8.50 20.57
N GLU A 3 -8.17 -7.78 21.27
CA GLU A 3 -7.68 -6.46 20.86
C GLU A 3 -6.69 -6.61 19.71
N SER A 4 -7.05 -6.06 18.55
CA SER A 4 -6.18 -5.95 17.39
C SER A 4 -5.14 -4.85 17.64
N GLY A 5 -4.03 -5.20 18.29
CA GLY A 5 -2.97 -4.29 18.71
C GLY A 5 -2.07 -3.77 17.60
N ILE A 6 -2.58 -2.87 16.73
CA ILE A 6 -1.73 -2.01 15.89
C ILE A 6 -2.35 -0.61 15.76
N ALA A 7 -2.40 0.14 16.86
CA ALA A 7 -2.54 1.59 16.79
C ALA A 7 -1.75 2.19 17.96
N ILE A 8 -0.48 2.50 17.73
CA ILE A 8 0.34 3.24 18.70
C ILE A 8 -0.22 4.67 18.73
N ARG A 9 -1.02 4.96 19.77
CA ARG A 9 -1.60 6.27 20.05
C ARG A 9 -0.45 7.27 20.26
N GLY A 10 -0.39 8.31 19.45
CA GLY A 10 0.38 9.52 19.75
C GLY A 10 1.74 9.73 19.09
N HIS A 11 2.23 8.83 18.22
CA HIS A 11 3.49 9.04 17.49
C HIS A 11 3.33 8.71 15.99
N VAL A 12 2.65 9.59 15.26
CA VAL A 12 2.72 9.61 13.80
C VAL A 12 3.35 10.93 13.38
N THR A 13 4.68 11.01 13.46
CA THR A 13 5.50 12.11 12.91
C THR A 13 5.65 12.02 11.38
N LYS A 14 4.83 11.21 10.70
CA LYS A 14 4.80 11.17 9.24
C LYS A 14 3.85 12.30 8.78
N PRO A 15 4.28 13.24 7.93
CA PRO A 15 3.39 14.27 7.40
C PRO A 15 2.13 13.62 6.82
N LYS A 16 0.94 14.12 7.20
CA LYS A 16 -0.38 13.63 6.78
C LYS A 16 -0.64 13.98 5.31
N LEU A 17 0.20 13.49 4.41
CA LEU A 17 -0.05 13.56 2.96
C LEU A 17 -1.08 12.51 2.52
N PHE A 18 -1.26 11.46 3.33
CA PHE A 18 -2.18 10.37 3.07
C PHE A 18 -3.04 10.16 4.32
N ASP A 19 -4.35 10.08 4.13
CA ASP A 19 -5.38 10.01 5.17
C ASP A 19 -6.12 8.66 5.19
N GLU A 20 -6.01 7.87 4.12
CA GLU A 20 -6.63 6.55 4.01
C GLU A 20 -5.65 5.39 4.34
N ALA A 21 -6.12 4.42 5.13
CA ALA A 21 -5.37 3.22 5.50
C ALA A 21 -5.99 1.95 4.90
N ILE A 22 -5.30 1.32 3.94
CA ILE A 22 -5.76 0.10 3.25
C ILE A 22 -5.12 -1.13 3.89
N HIS A 23 -5.96 -2.09 4.30
CA HIS A 23 -5.53 -3.36 4.89
C HIS A 23 -5.99 -4.52 4.00
N PHE A 24 -5.07 -5.40 3.58
CA PHE A 24 -5.41 -6.59 2.79
C PHE A 24 -4.55 -7.79 3.18
N ARG A 25 -5.05 -9.00 2.86
CA ARG A 25 -4.27 -10.24 3.01
C ARG A 25 -3.54 -10.54 1.71
N ALA A 26 -2.25 -10.86 1.80
CA ALA A 26 -1.42 -11.26 0.68
C ALA A 26 -0.99 -12.72 0.80
N LYS A 27 -0.56 -13.32 -0.32
CA LYS A 27 0.04 -14.66 -0.32
C LYS A 27 1.33 -14.68 0.52
N ALA A 28 1.68 -15.86 1.03
CA ALA A 28 2.96 -16.06 1.69
C ALA A 28 4.13 -15.65 0.78
N GLY A 29 5.14 -14.99 1.36
CA GLY A 29 6.30 -14.49 0.61
C GLY A 29 6.09 -13.18 -0.14
N THR A 30 4.87 -12.62 -0.22
CA THR A 30 4.65 -11.33 -0.89
C THR A 30 5.47 -10.21 -0.27
N ARG A 31 5.61 -10.16 1.07
CA ARG A 31 6.45 -9.17 1.75
C ARG A 31 7.92 -9.25 1.29
N ALA A 32 8.49 -10.46 1.29
CA ALA A 32 9.88 -10.66 0.85
C ALA A 32 10.08 -10.25 -0.62
N ARG A 33 9.10 -10.53 -1.49
CA ARG A 33 9.12 -10.08 -2.88
C ARG A 33 9.10 -8.55 -2.99
N LEU A 34 8.28 -7.87 -2.19
CA LEU A 34 8.25 -6.39 -2.15
C LEU A 34 9.56 -5.83 -1.65
N ASP A 35 10.14 -6.42 -0.59
CA ASP A 35 11.41 -5.99 -0.02
C ASP A 35 12.58 -6.17 -1.00
N ALA A 36 12.58 -7.23 -1.80
CA ALA A 36 13.58 -7.46 -2.85
C ALA A 36 13.44 -6.47 -4.02
N LEU A 37 12.23 -6.03 -4.36
CA LEU A 37 11.98 -5.13 -5.49
C LEU A 37 12.09 -3.64 -5.15
N ARG A 38 11.78 -3.25 -3.91
CA ARG A 38 11.71 -1.83 -3.53
C ARG A 38 13.07 -1.14 -3.44
N GLY A 39 14.16 -1.91 -3.32
CA GLY A 39 15.50 -1.39 -3.07
C GLY A 39 15.53 -0.48 -1.83
N GLU A 40 16.03 0.74 -2.00
CA GLU A 40 16.12 1.74 -0.93
C GLU A 40 14.78 2.41 -0.60
N THR A 41 13.77 2.25 -1.47
CA THR A 41 12.44 2.87 -1.28
C THR A 41 11.76 2.32 -0.03
N ARG A 42 11.11 3.20 0.74
CA ARG A 42 10.26 2.78 1.87
C ARG A 42 9.13 1.89 1.36
N GLN A 43 8.92 0.76 2.02
CA GLN A 43 7.92 -0.25 1.62
C GLN A 43 6.52 0.32 1.37
N GLY A 44 6.03 1.20 2.24
CA GLY A 44 4.70 1.80 2.08
C GLY A 44 4.60 2.70 0.83
N ASP A 45 5.65 3.44 0.52
CA ASP A 45 5.67 4.33 -0.64
C ASP A 45 5.81 3.51 -1.94
N PHE A 46 6.58 2.41 -1.90
CA PHE A 46 6.67 1.45 -3.00
C PHE A 46 5.33 0.76 -3.29
N VAL A 47 4.63 0.27 -2.26
CA VAL A 47 3.31 -0.36 -2.43
C VAL A 47 2.28 0.64 -2.98
N ARG A 48 2.35 1.91 -2.55
CA ARG A 48 1.48 2.97 -3.08
C ARG A 48 1.70 3.16 -4.60
N LEU A 49 2.94 3.27 -5.06
CA LEU A 49 3.25 3.39 -6.49
C LEU A 49 2.68 2.21 -7.29
N LEU A 50 2.85 0.98 -6.80
CA LEU A 50 2.28 -0.21 -7.44
C LEU A 50 0.75 -0.17 -7.54
N LEU A 51 0.07 0.37 -6.51
CA LEU A 51 -1.38 0.53 -6.50
C LEU A 51 -1.83 1.61 -7.50
N GLU A 52 -1.20 2.79 -7.49
CA GLU A 52 -1.53 3.90 -8.39
C GLU A 52 -1.35 3.49 -9.86
N GLU A 53 -0.24 2.83 -10.21
CA GLU A 53 -0.02 2.30 -11.56
C GLU A 53 -1.06 1.27 -11.98
N ALA A 54 -1.46 0.39 -11.06
CA ALA A 54 -2.45 -0.64 -11.34
C ALA A 54 -3.85 -0.03 -11.56
N LEU A 55 -4.20 1.01 -10.81
CA LEU A 55 -5.43 1.77 -10.97
C LEU A 55 -5.44 2.51 -12.31
N GLU A 56 -4.40 3.27 -12.63
CA GLU A 56 -4.29 3.99 -13.90
C GLU A 56 -4.42 3.06 -15.11
N LYS A 57 -3.76 1.89 -15.06
CA LYS A 57 -3.87 0.85 -16.10
C LYS A 57 -5.31 0.32 -16.24
N ARG A 58 -6.06 0.18 -15.15
CA ARG A 58 -7.46 -0.28 -15.17
C ARG A 58 -8.41 0.81 -15.65
N GLU A 59 -8.23 2.04 -15.20
CA GLU A 59 -9.01 3.19 -15.64
C GLU A 59 -8.86 3.43 -17.14
N LYS A 60 -7.63 3.36 -17.67
CA LYS A 60 -7.37 3.45 -19.12
C LYS A 60 -8.07 2.34 -19.91
N LYS A 61 -8.22 1.14 -19.36
CA LYS A 61 -8.95 0.03 -20.01
C LYS A 61 -10.45 0.27 -19.97
N ALA A 62 -10.99 0.73 -18.83
CA ALA A 62 -12.40 1.05 -18.69
C ALA A 62 -12.82 2.14 -19.70
N ARG A 63 -12.04 3.24 -19.79
CA ARG A 63 -12.32 4.34 -20.73
C ARG A 63 -12.23 3.99 -22.22
N LYS A 64 -11.58 2.89 -22.59
CA LYS A 64 -11.51 2.40 -23.98
C LYS A 64 -12.66 1.45 -24.33
N SER A 65 -13.42 1.02 -23.33
CA SER A 65 -14.51 0.06 -23.48
C SER A 65 -15.89 0.74 -23.48
N ASP A 66 -15.91 2.06 -23.24
CA ASP A 66 -17.03 2.98 -23.51
C ASP A 66 -16.78 3.69 -24.86
#